data_AF-A0A511QAZ0-F1
#
_entry.id   AF-A0A511QAZ0-F1
#
_cell.length_a   1.000
_cell.length_b   1.000
_cell.length_c   1.000
_cell.angle_alpha   90.00
_cell.angle_beta   90.00
_cell.angle_gamma   90.00
#
_symmetry.space_group_name_H-M   'P 1'
#
loop_
_entity.id
_entity.type
_entity.pdbx_description
1 polymer ?
#
loop_
_entity_poly.entity_id
_entity_poly.type
_entity_poly.pdbx_seq_one_letter_code
_entity_poly.pdbx_strand_id
1 'polypeptide(L)'
;MVSLVIYPIHAWAIINGESIVWAENDNTVSLINCTGTRIGRHYVLTAAHCFDDEQERYYLADAHHQYERAIVDKVVIHPNYSPLHPLSEDVAILTLSEITDVARIQFFKDLTLPTYIKGTRISVDGFGGKRIPERARFKLTTMDEKYPFNIEAEKVGIAHTESGDSGAAWINQDNEIIAVHQAIGVHTIAGTDLYFASDFILDNINGWHYPTIATVSEHTTIEVQSLHRNVISDSAYVRGDVVLNVDESTCLKGPIKPFERCTYVIENTGGSGELYLSRTEVIRLTKGDDVNNSSGNNTNDIKPKPLPITNNPDAEQVHGKSGGSIGLASLLLMLGLSLIRKRFST
;
A
#
# COMPACT_ATOMS: atom_id res chain seq x y z
N MET A 1 44.87 6.81 0.16
CA MET A 1 43.57 6.29 -0.31
C MET A 1 42.53 6.68 0.71
N VAL A 2 41.70 7.66 0.40
CA VAL A 2 40.48 7.93 1.18
C VAL A 2 39.53 6.79 0.84
N SER A 3 39.29 5.92 1.81
CA SER A 3 38.33 4.83 1.68
C SER A 3 36.95 5.47 1.69
N LEU A 4 36.31 5.58 0.52
CA LEU A 4 34.92 5.98 0.42
C LEU A 4 34.07 4.81 0.92
N VAL A 5 33.67 4.89 2.19
CA VAL A 5 32.68 3.96 2.75
C VAL A 5 31.34 4.30 2.10
N ILE A 6 30.93 3.45 1.14
CA ILE A 6 29.57 3.49 0.59
C ILE A 6 28.67 2.92 1.67
N TYR A 7 28.00 3.80 2.44
CA TYR A 7 26.84 3.37 3.20
C TYR A 7 25.76 2.96 2.20
N PRO A 8 25.09 1.81 2.36
CA PRO A 8 23.82 1.63 1.68
C PRO A 8 22.93 2.80 2.11
N ILE A 9 22.41 3.52 1.12
CA ILE A 9 21.27 4.43 1.29
C ILE A 9 20.16 3.57 1.87
N HIS A 10 20.03 3.59 3.19
CA HIS A 10 18.87 3.04 3.86
C HIS A 10 17.74 3.98 3.44
N ALA A 11 16.82 3.52 2.59
CA ALA A 11 15.57 4.22 2.41
C ALA A 11 14.85 4.22 3.75
N TRP A 12 14.42 5.39 4.20
CA TRP A 12 13.71 5.53 5.47
C TRP A 12 12.20 5.43 5.17
N ALA A 13 11.48 4.42 5.69
CA ALA A 13 10.05 4.63 6.02
C ALA A 13 9.94 5.91 6.81
N ILE A 14 8.84 6.64 6.63
CA ILE A 14 8.49 7.87 7.35
C ILE A 14 9.58 8.28 8.36
N ILE A 15 10.42 9.23 7.99
CA ILE A 15 11.60 9.59 8.78
C ILE A 15 11.17 10.08 10.16
N ASN A 16 11.79 9.52 11.20
CA ASN A 16 11.45 9.75 12.61
C ASN A 16 9.98 9.42 12.94
N GLY A 17 9.39 8.45 12.25
CA GLY A 17 8.03 7.99 12.47
C GLY A 17 7.84 7.20 13.77
N GLU A 18 6.57 7.03 14.12
CA GLU A 18 6.13 6.10 15.15
C GLU A 18 6.16 4.68 14.57
N SER A 19 6.84 3.75 15.25
CA SER A 19 6.82 2.35 14.85
C SER A 19 5.42 1.76 15.04
N ILE A 20 4.91 1.09 14.01
CA ILE A 20 3.62 0.39 14.05
C ILE A 20 3.83 -1.12 13.88
N VAL A 21 2.93 -1.90 14.46
CA VAL A 21 2.89 -3.35 14.22
C VAL A 21 2.18 -3.56 12.89
N TRP A 22 2.91 -3.99 11.85
CA TRP A 22 2.33 -4.13 10.51
C TRP A 22 1.17 -5.12 10.47
N ALA A 23 1.28 -6.24 11.21
CA ALA A 23 0.16 -7.16 11.35
C ALA A 23 -1.09 -6.43 11.85
N GLU A 24 -0.97 -5.48 12.79
CA GLU A 24 -2.07 -4.69 13.32
C GLU A 24 -2.61 -3.59 12.38
N ASN A 25 -1.98 -3.40 11.23
CA ASN A 25 -2.36 -2.43 10.19
C ASN A 25 -2.22 -3.12 8.82
N ASP A 26 -2.80 -4.32 8.71
CA ASP A 26 -2.59 -5.30 7.63
C ASP A 26 -3.26 -4.92 6.30
N ASN A 27 -4.04 -3.85 6.27
CA ASN A 27 -4.49 -3.25 5.02
C ASN A 27 -3.45 -2.31 4.38
N THR A 28 -2.41 -1.86 5.09
CA THR A 28 -1.31 -1.11 4.48
C THR A 28 -0.36 -2.07 3.76
N VAL A 29 -0.04 -1.82 2.48
CA VAL A 29 0.77 -2.71 1.63
C VAL A 29 1.91 -1.97 0.96
N SER A 30 3.02 -2.68 0.72
CA SER A 30 4.17 -2.15 0.00
C SER A 30 4.07 -2.50 -1.49
N LEU A 31 4.31 -1.50 -2.33
CA LEU A 31 4.38 -1.59 -3.79
C LEU A 31 5.82 -1.30 -4.26
N ILE A 32 6.81 -1.82 -3.53
CA ILE A 32 8.26 -1.56 -3.69
C ILE A 32 8.61 -0.09 -3.42
N ASN A 33 8.34 0.78 -4.38
CA ASN A 33 8.69 2.21 -4.36
C ASN A 33 7.50 3.10 -3.97
N CYS A 34 6.37 2.47 -3.62
CA CYS A 34 5.18 3.14 -3.16
C CYS A 34 4.51 2.37 -2.03
N THR A 35 3.52 3.02 -1.42
CA THR A 35 2.62 2.46 -0.44
C THR A 35 1.21 2.38 -1.03
N GLY A 36 0.42 1.43 -0.58
CA GLY A 36 -0.99 1.33 -0.93
C GLY A 36 -1.84 0.88 0.25
N THR A 37 -3.15 0.93 0.06
CA THR A 37 -4.14 0.53 1.08
C THR A 37 -5.14 -0.45 0.48
N ARG A 38 -5.28 -1.62 1.10
CA ARG A 38 -6.23 -2.67 0.72
C ARG A 38 -7.65 -2.15 0.93
N ILE A 39 -8.44 -2.19 -0.14
CA ILE A 39 -9.86 -1.83 -0.14
C ILE A 39 -10.66 -2.92 -0.83
N GLY A 40 -11.83 -3.26 -0.28
CA GLY A 40 -12.57 -4.44 -0.70
C GLY A 40 -11.76 -5.74 -0.69
N ARG A 41 -12.20 -6.71 -1.51
CA ARG A 41 -11.64 -8.07 -1.54
C ARG A 41 -10.25 -8.13 -2.17
N HIS A 42 -10.11 -7.53 -3.34
CA HIS A 42 -8.95 -7.70 -4.21
C HIS A 42 -8.42 -6.37 -4.75
N TYR A 43 -8.80 -5.24 -4.15
CA TYR A 43 -8.35 -3.94 -4.61
C TYR A 43 -7.29 -3.32 -3.69
N VAL A 44 -6.49 -2.43 -4.27
CA VAL A 44 -5.55 -1.58 -3.54
C VAL A 44 -5.71 -0.16 -4.06
N LEU A 45 -5.93 0.79 -3.15
CA LEU A 45 -5.86 2.21 -3.41
C LEU A 45 -4.41 2.68 -3.33
N THR A 46 -3.98 3.50 -4.27
CA THR A 46 -2.65 4.11 -4.27
C THR A 46 -2.62 5.35 -5.19
N ALA A 47 -1.44 5.94 -5.38
CA ALA A 47 -1.24 7.08 -6.28
C ALA A 47 -1.02 6.60 -7.72
N ALA A 48 -1.43 7.39 -8.69
CA ALA A 48 -1.24 7.08 -10.11
C ALA A 48 0.22 7.21 -10.54
N HIS A 49 0.95 8.20 -10.03
CA HIS A 49 2.35 8.43 -10.38
C HIS A 49 3.28 7.27 -9.99
N CYS A 50 2.84 6.37 -9.10
CA CYS A 50 3.53 5.12 -8.81
C CYS A 50 3.66 4.19 -10.02
N PHE A 51 2.94 4.48 -11.11
CA PHE A 51 2.81 3.63 -12.30
C PHE A 51 3.16 4.38 -13.60
N ASP A 52 3.85 5.52 -13.52
CA ASP A 52 4.26 6.30 -14.70
C ASP A 52 5.26 5.56 -15.59
N ASP A 53 6.07 4.67 -15.00
CA ASP A 53 7.02 3.84 -15.72
C ASP A 53 6.37 2.49 -16.11
N GLU A 54 5.94 2.38 -17.37
CA GLU A 54 5.24 1.20 -17.95
C GLU A 54 6.06 -0.11 -17.99
N GLN A 55 7.28 -0.14 -17.44
CA GLN A 55 8.23 -1.24 -17.63
C GLN A 55 8.26 -2.28 -16.51
N GLU A 56 7.51 -2.10 -15.42
CA GLU A 56 7.63 -2.97 -14.25
C GLU A 56 6.50 -3.98 -14.11
N ARG A 57 6.87 -5.22 -13.76
CA ARG A 57 5.92 -6.11 -13.08
C ARG A 57 5.65 -5.48 -11.72
N TYR A 58 4.38 -5.24 -11.42
CA TYR A 58 4.01 -4.65 -10.15
C TYR A 58 4.00 -5.73 -9.07
N TYR A 59 4.82 -5.54 -8.05
CA TYR A 59 4.91 -6.45 -6.92
C TYR A 59 4.18 -5.86 -5.72
N LEU A 60 3.63 -6.75 -4.90
CA LEU A 60 3.00 -6.39 -3.63
C LEU A 60 3.59 -7.22 -2.50
N ALA A 61 3.88 -6.58 -1.37
CA ALA A 61 4.11 -7.24 -0.09
C ALA A 61 3.03 -6.80 0.92
N ASP A 62 2.57 -7.75 1.75
CA ASP A 62 1.58 -7.52 2.79
C ASP A 62 2.09 -8.01 4.16
N ALA A 63 1.32 -7.72 5.21
CA ALA A 63 1.74 -8.03 6.58
C ALA A 63 1.97 -9.53 6.85
N HIS A 64 1.33 -10.40 6.06
CA HIS A 64 1.46 -11.86 6.15
C HIS A 64 2.52 -12.41 5.19
N HIS A 65 2.81 -11.69 4.11
CA HIS A 65 3.78 -12.00 3.07
C HIS A 65 4.72 -10.82 2.87
N GLN A 66 5.70 -10.70 3.76
CA GLN A 66 6.70 -9.60 3.76
C GLN A 66 7.77 -9.74 2.66
N TYR A 67 7.39 -10.31 1.52
CA TYR A 67 8.19 -10.47 0.32
C TYR A 67 7.36 -10.10 -0.90
N GLU A 68 8.03 -9.56 -1.91
CA GLU A 68 7.41 -9.11 -3.16
C GLU A 68 6.78 -10.26 -3.94
N ARG A 69 5.49 -10.12 -4.25
CA ARG A 69 4.73 -11.08 -5.06
C ARG A 69 4.15 -10.39 -6.29
N ALA A 70 4.31 -11.00 -7.45
CA ALA A 70 3.77 -10.51 -8.72
C ALA A 70 2.28 -10.87 -8.84
N ILE A 71 1.44 -10.28 -7.99
CA ILE A 71 0.01 -10.59 -7.89
C ILE A 71 -0.89 -9.43 -8.31
N VAL A 72 -0.32 -8.30 -8.71
CA VAL A 72 -1.07 -7.20 -9.33
C VAL A 72 -1.41 -7.60 -10.77
N ASP A 73 -2.70 -7.72 -11.06
CA ASP A 73 -3.24 -8.14 -12.36
C ASP A 73 -3.54 -6.94 -13.27
N LYS A 74 -4.14 -5.90 -12.68
CA LYS A 74 -4.55 -4.71 -13.41
C LYS A 74 -4.28 -3.45 -12.60
N VAL A 75 -3.91 -2.39 -13.29
CA VAL A 75 -3.82 -1.03 -12.76
C VAL A 75 -4.83 -0.18 -13.52
N VAL A 76 -5.66 0.57 -12.80
CA VAL A 76 -6.52 1.60 -13.37
C VAL A 76 -6.10 2.93 -12.79
N ILE A 77 -5.69 3.85 -13.66
CA ILE A 77 -5.29 5.22 -13.33
C ILE A 77 -6.50 6.15 -13.52
N HIS A 78 -6.65 7.14 -12.65
CA HIS A 78 -7.68 8.16 -12.78
C HIS A 78 -7.56 8.88 -14.14
N PRO A 79 -8.65 9.05 -14.91
CA PRO A 79 -8.58 9.56 -16.29
C PRO A 79 -8.07 10.99 -16.42
N ASN A 80 -8.15 11.79 -15.36
CA ASN A 80 -7.63 13.17 -15.33
C ASN A 80 -6.17 13.24 -14.83
N TYR A 81 -5.59 12.14 -14.39
CA TYR A 81 -4.19 12.10 -14.02
C TYR A 81 -3.31 12.46 -15.22
N SER A 82 -2.28 13.27 -15.00
CA SER A 82 -1.31 13.62 -16.02
C SER A 82 0.10 13.72 -15.43
N PRO A 83 1.05 12.87 -15.88
CA PRO A 83 2.43 12.91 -15.39
C PRO A 83 3.17 14.18 -15.81
N LEU A 84 2.63 14.93 -16.78
CA LEU A 84 3.21 16.19 -17.26
C LEU A 84 2.72 17.41 -16.46
N HIS A 85 1.68 17.25 -15.63
CA HIS A 85 1.13 18.33 -14.83
C HIS A 85 1.44 18.12 -13.35
N PRO A 86 2.01 19.14 -12.67
CA PRO A 86 2.44 18.99 -11.28
C PRO A 86 1.27 18.75 -10.32
N LEU A 87 0.05 19.15 -10.71
CA LEU A 87 -1.19 18.91 -9.98
C LEU A 87 -2.20 18.27 -10.95
N SER A 88 -2.56 17.03 -10.66
CA SER A 88 -3.63 16.29 -11.31
C SER A 88 -4.21 15.28 -10.30
N GLU A 89 -5.34 14.66 -10.62
CA GLU A 89 -5.99 13.68 -9.74
C GLU A 89 -5.17 12.39 -9.66
N ASP A 90 -4.18 12.41 -8.78
CA ASP A 90 -3.17 11.37 -8.60
C ASP A 90 -3.70 10.21 -7.75
N VAL A 91 -4.55 9.38 -8.35
CA VAL A 91 -5.18 8.22 -7.73
C VAL A 91 -5.20 7.05 -8.72
N ALA A 92 -4.88 5.86 -8.22
CA ALA A 92 -5.01 4.61 -8.95
C ALA A 92 -5.65 3.52 -8.08
N ILE A 93 -6.27 2.56 -8.77
CA ILE A 93 -6.82 1.34 -8.16
C ILE A 93 -6.16 0.14 -8.83
N LEU A 94 -5.58 -0.73 -8.01
CA LEU A 94 -5.03 -2.01 -8.46
C LEU A 94 -6.06 -3.12 -8.24
N THR A 95 -6.06 -4.11 -9.12
CA THR A 95 -6.78 -5.38 -8.96
C THR A 95 -5.75 -6.48 -8.74
N LEU A 96 -5.91 -7.26 -7.68
CA LEU A 96 -5.04 -8.40 -7.38
C LEU A 96 -5.62 -9.70 -7.97
N SER A 97 -4.75 -10.53 -8.53
CA SER A 97 -5.06 -11.89 -9.01
C SER A 97 -5.24 -12.90 -7.87
N GLU A 98 -4.66 -12.61 -6.71
CA GLU A 98 -4.75 -13.42 -5.50
C GLU A 98 -5.36 -12.61 -4.34
N ILE A 99 -6.14 -13.28 -3.51
CA ILE A 99 -6.75 -12.67 -2.33
C ILE A 99 -5.99 -13.12 -1.10
N THR A 100 -5.56 -12.16 -0.31
CA THR A 100 -4.96 -12.40 1.00
C THR A 100 -5.87 -11.96 2.13
N ASP A 101 -5.63 -12.58 3.28
CA ASP A 101 -6.33 -12.27 4.52
C ASP A 101 -5.94 -10.84 4.98
N VAL A 102 -6.95 -10.04 5.30
CA VAL A 102 -6.87 -8.68 5.86
C VAL A 102 -7.95 -8.59 6.93
N ALA A 103 -7.53 -8.49 8.19
CA ALA A 103 -8.44 -8.49 9.33
C ALA A 103 -8.86 -7.07 9.74
N ARG A 104 -7.97 -6.08 9.58
CA ARG A 104 -8.24 -4.68 9.94
C ARG A 104 -8.24 -3.81 8.71
N ILE A 105 -9.28 -2.99 8.60
CA ILE A 105 -9.44 -2.02 7.52
C ILE A 105 -9.82 -0.67 8.13
N GLN A 106 -9.42 0.41 7.46
CA GLN A 106 -10.04 1.72 7.63
C GLN A 106 -11.05 1.92 6.50
N PHE A 107 -12.25 2.38 6.84
CA PHE A 107 -13.27 2.71 5.85
C PHE A 107 -13.02 4.08 5.25
N PHE A 108 -13.56 4.33 4.05
CA PHE A 108 -13.61 5.69 3.53
C PHE A 108 -14.53 6.55 4.39
N LYS A 109 -14.24 7.84 4.45
CA LYS A 109 -15.27 8.83 4.78
C LYS A 109 -16.40 8.74 3.76
N ASP A 110 -17.60 9.25 4.08
CA ASP A 110 -18.60 9.48 3.05
C ASP A 110 -18.07 10.47 2.00
N LEU A 111 -17.54 9.94 0.90
CA LEU A 111 -16.94 10.72 -0.18
C LEU A 111 -17.99 11.36 -1.09
N THR A 112 -19.29 11.21 -0.80
CA THR A 112 -20.33 12.06 -1.40
C THR A 112 -20.37 13.46 -0.77
N LEU A 113 -19.65 13.65 0.34
CA LEU A 113 -19.52 14.90 1.06
C LEU A 113 -18.04 15.35 1.09
N PRO A 114 -17.77 16.67 1.11
CA PRO A 114 -16.40 17.19 1.19
C PRO A 114 -15.62 16.60 2.38
N THR A 115 -14.40 16.12 2.14
CA THR A 115 -13.56 15.56 3.22
C THR A 115 -12.67 16.60 3.88
N TYR A 116 -12.22 17.62 3.14
CA TYR A 116 -11.34 18.65 3.66
C TYR A 116 -11.99 19.50 4.74
N ILE A 117 -11.35 19.50 5.91
CA ILE A 117 -11.65 20.42 7.01
C ILE A 117 -10.32 20.94 7.52
N LYS A 118 -10.10 22.25 7.38
CA LYS A 118 -8.86 22.89 7.82
C LYS A 118 -8.59 22.60 9.29
N GLY A 119 -7.38 22.16 9.58
CA GLY A 119 -6.91 21.84 10.93
C GLY A 119 -7.22 20.43 11.41
N THR A 120 -7.88 19.60 10.60
CA THR A 120 -8.04 18.16 10.87
C THR A 120 -6.69 17.49 11.01
N ARG A 121 -6.55 16.68 12.06
CA ARG A 121 -5.37 15.83 12.24
C ARG A 121 -5.50 14.60 11.35
N ILE A 122 -4.41 14.26 10.70
CA ILE A 122 -4.30 13.05 9.89
C ILE A 122 -3.09 12.24 10.32
N SER A 123 -3.14 10.94 10.05
CA SER A 123 -1.97 10.06 10.06
C SER A 123 -1.75 9.44 8.69
N VAL A 124 -0.49 9.14 8.41
CA VAL A 124 -0.05 8.43 7.20
C VAL A 124 0.82 7.28 7.64
N ASP A 125 0.55 6.10 7.11
CA ASP A 125 1.37 4.90 7.29
C ASP A 125 2.09 4.62 5.98
N GLY A 126 3.42 4.62 6.01
CA GLY A 126 4.23 4.61 4.80
C GLY A 126 5.44 3.71 4.95
N PHE A 127 5.85 3.07 3.86
CA PHE A 127 7.02 2.20 3.85
C PHE A 127 8.32 2.93 3.60
N GLY A 128 8.32 4.07 2.90
CA GLY A 128 9.54 4.79 2.48
C GLY A 128 10.66 3.86 1.99
N GLY A 129 10.31 2.81 1.24
CA GLY A 129 11.24 1.77 0.74
C GLY A 129 11.76 0.75 1.77
N LYS A 130 11.25 0.71 3.01
CA LYS A 130 11.51 -0.32 4.02
C LYS A 130 10.57 -1.52 3.88
N ARG A 131 10.86 -2.57 4.66
CA ARG A 131 10.03 -3.77 4.80
C ARG A 131 8.87 -3.61 5.78
N ILE A 132 8.89 -2.63 6.67
CA ILE A 132 7.87 -2.43 7.71
C ILE A 132 7.46 -0.95 7.65
N PRO A 133 6.15 -0.64 7.67
CA PRO A 133 5.69 0.73 7.63
C PRO A 133 5.92 1.44 8.97
N GLU A 134 6.08 2.75 8.91
CA GLU A 134 6.07 3.65 10.06
C GLU A 134 4.92 4.66 9.90
N ARG A 135 4.55 5.34 11.00
CA ARG A 135 3.46 6.32 11.03
C ARG A 135 3.97 7.73 11.29
N ALA A 136 3.49 8.70 10.52
CA ALA A 136 3.61 10.13 10.85
C ALA A 136 2.24 10.78 10.99
N ARG A 137 2.23 11.93 11.68
CA ARG A 137 1.04 12.73 11.92
C ARG A 137 1.22 14.12 11.36
N PHE A 138 0.15 14.62 10.76
CA PHE A 138 0.10 15.92 10.11
C PHE A 138 -1.20 16.62 10.46
N LYS A 139 -1.32 17.87 10.03
CA LYS A 139 -2.52 18.67 10.20
C LYS A 139 -2.88 19.35 8.88
N LEU A 140 -4.10 19.16 8.38
CA LEU A 140 -4.56 19.79 7.14
C LEU A 140 -4.48 21.31 7.25
N THR A 141 -3.91 21.98 6.25
CA THR A 141 -3.67 23.44 6.27
C THR A 141 -4.34 24.16 5.13
N THR A 142 -4.25 23.60 3.92
CA THR A 142 -4.58 24.29 2.67
C THR A 142 -5.31 23.35 1.74
N MET A 143 -6.29 23.87 1.01
CA MET A 143 -6.85 23.28 -0.19
C MET A 143 -6.50 24.24 -1.31
N ASP A 144 -5.98 23.73 -2.43
CA ASP A 144 -5.64 24.59 -3.57
C ASP A 144 -6.92 25.22 -4.15
N GLU A 145 -6.90 26.53 -4.40
CA GLU A 145 -8.08 27.27 -4.86
C GLU A 145 -8.48 26.91 -6.29
N LYS A 146 -7.51 26.55 -7.14
CA LYS A 146 -7.72 26.23 -8.55
C LYS A 146 -7.95 24.73 -8.76
N TYR A 147 -7.27 23.90 -7.97
CA TYR A 147 -7.28 22.45 -8.06
C TYR A 147 -7.69 21.86 -6.70
N PRO A 148 -8.98 21.93 -6.32
CA PRO A 148 -9.43 21.62 -4.96
C PRO A 148 -9.26 20.14 -4.57
N PHE A 149 -8.97 19.26 -5.53
CA PHE A 149 -8.53 17.89 -5.25
C PHE A 149 -7.14 17.83 -4.61
N ASN A 150 -6.31 18.86 -4.73
CA ASN A 150 -5.00 18.94 -4.09
C ASN A 150 -5.13 19.62 -2.73
N ILE A 151 -4.85 18.85 -1.67
CA ILE A 151 -4.85 19.33 -0.29
C ILE A 151 -3.47 19.18 0.34
N GLU A 152 -3.15 20.07 1.26
CA GLU A 152 -1.87 20.08 1.97
C GLU A 152 -2.04 19.88 3.47
N ALA A 153 -1.02 19.27 4.08
CA ALA A 153 -0.91 19.12 5.52
C ALA A 153 0.49 19.53 6.02
N GLU A 154 0.54 20.21 7.17
CA GLU A 154 1.80 20.55 7.85
C GLU A 154 2.24 19.45 8.82
N LYS A 155 3.56 19.30 8.97
CA LYS A 155 4.18 18.34 9.89
C LYS A 155 3.76 18.61 11.34
N VAL A 156 3.44 17.56 12.09
CA VAL A 156 3.28 17.63 13.54
C VAL A 156 4.48 16.94 14.19
N GLY A 157 5.41 17.74 14.73
CA GLY A 157 6.67 17.24 15.30
C GLY A 157 7.77 17.12 14.24
N ILE A 158 8.66 16.14 14.42
CA ILE A 158 9.84 15.92 13.55
C ILE A 158 9.65 14.83 12.50
N ALA A 159 8.55 14.08 12.59
CA ALA A 159 8.25 13.01 11.67
C ALA A 159 7.84 13.58 10.30
N HIS A 160 8.31 12.97 9.21
CA HIS A 160 7.94 13.38 7.86
C HIS A 160 7.97 12.21 6.89
N THR A 161 7.19 12.31 5.81
CA THR A 161 7.25 11.34 4.72
C THR A 161 8.53 11.51 3.91
N GLU A 162 8.89 10.47 3.16
CA GLU A 162 10.03 10.39 2.25
C GLU A 162 9.61 9.64 0.97
N SER A 163 10.50 9.59 -0.03
CA SER A 163 10.30 8.73 -1.21
C SER A 163 9.93 7.30 -0.78
N GLY A 164 8.87 6.73 -1.36
CA GLY A 164 8.33 5.42 -0.98
C GLY A 164 7.01 5.47 -0.20
N ASP A 165 6.66 6.62 0.37
CA ASP A 165 5.38 6.80 1.06
C ASP A 165 4.24 7.20 0.10
N SER A 166 4.56 7.56 -1.14
CA SER A 166 3.60 7.85 -2.21
C SER A 166 2.52 6.78 -2.30
N GLY A 167 1.27 7.20 -2.43
CA GLY A 167 0.11 6.32 -2.49
C GLY A 167 -0.46 5.90 -1.13
N ALA A 168 0.20 6.21 -0.01
CA ALA A 168 -0.34 5.93 1.32
C ALA A 168 -1.65 6.67 1.58
N ALA A 169 -2.62 6.01 2.22
CA ALA A 169 -3.86 6.66 2.64
C ALA A 169 -3.59 7.68 3.76
N TRP A 170 -4.29 8.82 3.69
CA TRP A 170 -4.42 9.76 4.79
C TRP A 170 -5.64 9.38 5.62
N ILE A 171 -5.39 9.07 6.89
CA ILE A 171 -6.41 8.64 7.84
C ILE A 171 -6.74 9.81 8.76
N ASN A 172 -8.02 10.20 8.85
CA ASN A 172 -8.46 11.27 9.73
C ASN A 172 -8.58 10.79 11.21
N GLN A 173 -8.93 11.71 12.10
CA GLN A 173 -9.10 11.42 13.53
C GLN A 173 -10.26 10.46 13.87
N ASP A 174 -11.19 10.25 12.94
CA ASP A 174 -12.32 9.32 13.05
C ASP A 174 -11.97 7.93 12.46
N ASN A 175 -10.68 7.71 12.15
CA ASN A 175 -10.14 6.49 11.54
C ASN A 175 -10.72 6.21 10.12
N GLU A 176 -10.97 7.28 9.36
CA GLU A 176 -11.50 7.21 8.00
C GLU A 176 -10.45 7.62 6.95
N ILE A 177 -10.42 6.95 5.81
CA ILE A 177 -9.62 7.31 4.64
C ILE A 177 -10.24 8.55 3.98
N ILE A 178 -9.44 9.59 3.79
CA ILE A 178 -9.88 10.86 3.17
C ILE A 178 -9.07 11.30 1.95
N ALA A 179 -7.80 10.89 1.86
CA ALA A 179 -6.91 11.30 0.78
C ALA A 179 -5.85 10.23 0.49
N VAL A 180 -5.17 10.37 -0.65
CA VAL A 180 -3.99 9.58 -1.03
C VAL A 180 -2.76 10.48 -1.04
N HIS A 181 -1.65 10.03 -0.45
CA HIS A 181 -0.41 10.79 -0.41
C HIS A 181 0.21 10.91 -1.81
N GLN A 182 0.51 12.14 -2.21
CA GLN A 182 1.05 12.44 -3.54
C GLN A 182 2.52 12.86 -3.48
N ALA A 183 2.83 13.92 -2.73
CA ALA A 183 4.14 14.56 -2.81
C ALA A 183 4.58 15.21 -1.50
N ILE A 184 5.87 15.54 -1.45
CA ILE A 184 6.54 16.12 -0.29
C ILE A 184 7.01 17.53 -0.66
N GLY A 185 6.54 18.53 0.09
CA GLY A 185 7.05 19.90 0.06
C GLY A 185 8.05 20.17 1.17
N VAL A 186 8.59 21.40 1.18
CA VAL A 186 9.59 21.82 2.19
C VAL A 186 8.99 21.81 3.61
N HIS A 187 7.76 22.31 3.75
CA HIS A 187 7.07 22.45 5.04
C HIS A 187 5.77 21.65 5.14
N THR A 188 5.18 21.32 4.00
CA THR A 188 3.92 20.60 3.88
C THR A 188 4.10 19.30 3.10
N ILE A 189 3.14 18.39 3.26
CA ILE A 189 2.92 17.27 2.35
C ILE A 189 1.66 17.56 1.54
N ALA A 190 1.60 17.03 0.32
CA ALA A 190 0.43 17.12 -0.54
C ALA A 190 -0.24 15.74 -0.70
N GLY A 191 -1.55 15.76 -0.91
CA GLY A 191 -2.34 14.57 -1.18
C GLY A 191 -3.57 14.90 -2.01
N THR A 192 -4.08 13.86 -2.68
CA THR A 192 -5.30 13.93 -3.48
C THR A 192 -6.51 13.64 -2.61
N ASP A 193 -7.38 14.64 -2.39
CA ASP A 193 -8.65 14.52 -1.68
C ASP A 193 -9.60 13.60 -2.44
N LEU A 194 -9.99 12.50 -1.80
CA LEU A 194 -10.78 11.45 -2.44
C LEU A 194 -12.25 11.82 -2.65
N TYR A 195 -12.74 12.93 -2.06
CA TYR A 195 -14.04 13.49 -2.43
C TYR A 195 -14.14 13.67 -3.96
N PHE A 196 -13.06 14.15 -4.59
CA PHE A 196 -12.99 14.38 -6.03
C PHE A 196 -12.73 13.11 -6.86
N ALA A 197 -12.38 12.00 -6.21
CA ALA A 197 -12.17 10.69 -6.85
C ALA A 197 -13.29 9.69 -6.52
N SER A 198 -14.39 10.15 -5.90
CA SER A 198 -15.47 9.28 -5.43
C SER A 198 -16.10 8.46 -6.56
N ASP A 199 -16.46 9.11 -7.67
CA ASP A 199 -17.01 8.43 -8.85
C ASP A 199 -16.03 7.40 -9.43
N PHE A 200 -14.74 7.75 -9.50
CA PHE A 200 -13.70 6.84 -9.98
C PHE A 200 -13.60 5.58 -9.11
N ILE A 201 -13.67 5.73 -7.78
CA ILE A 201 -13.68 4.60 -6.84
C ILE A 201 -14.91 3.73 -7.07
N LEU A 202 -16.10 4.33 -7.13
CA LEU A 202 -17.35 3.60 -7.28
C LEU A 202 -17.45 2.88 -8.64
N ASP A 203 -16.95 3.47 -9.72
CA ASP A 203 -16.94 2.85 -11.06
C ASP A 203 -16.07 1.61 -11.14
N ASN A 204 -14.91 1.64 -10.48
CA ASN A 204 -13.89 0.61 -10.63
C ASN A 204 -14.02 -0.53 -9.62
N ILE A 205 -14.68 -0.29 -8.49
CA ILE A 205 -14.89 -1.30 -7.45
C ILE A 205 -16.31 -1.86 -7.54
N ASN A 206 -17.32 -0.98 -7.47
CA ASN A 206 -18.74 -1.31 -7.50
C ASN A 206 -19.10 -2.58 -6.68
N GLY A 207 -18.67 -2.59 -5.41
CA GLY A 207 -18.74 -3.76 -4.54
C GLY A 207 -18.65 -3.39 -3.05
N TRP A 208 -18.38 -4.38 -2.21
CA TRP A 208 -18.20 -4.20 -0.77
C TRP A 208 -16.75 -3.87 -0.39
N HIS A 209 -16.59 -2.98 0.59
CA HIS A 209 -15.36 -2.83 1.35
C HIS A 209 -15.53 -3.43 2.75
N TYR A 210 -14.70 -4.43 3.05
CA TYR A 210 -14.88 -5.29 4.22
C TYR A 210 -13.58 -6.03 4.58
N PRO A 211 -13.41 -6.53 5.82
CA PRO A 211 -12.28 -7.39 6.19
C PRO A 211 -12.45 -8.79 5.58
N THR A 212 -11.42 -9.38 4.99
CA THR A 212 -11.55 -10.70 4.34
C THR A 212 -11.53 -11.87 5.32
N ILE A 213 -11.07 -11.62 6.55
CA ILE A 213 -11.11 -12.57 7.67
C ILE A 213 -11.59 -11.86 8.95
N ALA A 214 -12.38 -12.56 9.76
CA ALA A 214 -12.80 -12.07 11.07
C ALA A 214 -12.84 -13.20 12.09
N THR A 215 -12.47 -12.87 13.32
CA THR A 215 -12.58 -13.78 14.46
C THR A 215 -13.98 -13.65 15.06
N VAL A 216 -14.71 -14.75 15.16
CA VAL A 216 -16.07 -14.81 15.71
C VAL A 216 -16.13 -15.53 17.06
N SER A 217 -16.91 -14.95 17.97
CA SER A 217 -17.25 -15.49 19.29
C SER A 217 -18.76 -15.75 19.38
N GLU A 218 -19.32 -15.83 20.59
CA GLU A 218 -20.77 -16.00 20.78
C GLU A 218 -21.60 -14.88 20.13
N HIS A 219 -21.04 -13.66 20.06
CA HIS A 219 -21.70 -12.50 19.45
C HIS A 219 -20.64 -11.56 18.89
N THR A 220 -20.60 -11.39 17.57
CA THR A 220 -19.59 -10.59 16.87
C THR A 220 -20.26 -9.67 15.86
N THR A 221 -19.95 -8.38 15.94
CA THR A 221 -20.39 -7.39 14.95
C THR A 221 -19.28 -7.19 13.93
N ILE A 222 -19.60 -7.43 12.66
CA ILE A 222 -18.70 -7.18 11.52
C ILE A 222 -19.24 -5.98 10.78
N GLU A 223 -18.41 -4.97 10.60
CA GLU A 223 -18.76 -3.77 9.84
C GLU A 223 -18.25 -3.87 8.40
N VAL A 224 -19.05 -3.34 7.47
CA VAL A 224 -18.74 -3.23 6.05
C VAL A 224 -19.15 -1.87 5.52
N GLN A 225 -18.62 -1.48 4.36
CA GLN A 225 -19.00 -0.26 3.66
C GLN A 225 -19.36 -0.57 2.20
N SER A 226 -20.43 0.05 1.72
CA SER A 226 -20.82 -0.06 0.32
C SER A 226 -19.95 0.86 -0.55
N LEU A 227 -19.23 0.28 -1.51
CA LEU A 227 -18.59 1.00 -2.62
C LEU A 227 -19.35 0.73 -3.94
N HIS A 228 -20.64 0.38 -3.85
CA HIS A 228 -21.51 0.26 -5.02
C HIS A 228 -21.86 1.64 -5.56
N ARG A 229 -21.90 1.78 -6.89
CA ARG A 229 -22.31 3.02 -7.55
C ARG A 229 -23.76 3.40 -7.26
N ASN A 230 -24.63 2.40 -7.17
CA ASN A 230 -26.06 2.59 -6.95
C ASN A 230 -26.45 2.18 -5.54
N VAL A 231 -27.61 2.67 -5.10
CA VAL A 231 -28.26 2.16 -3.89
C VAL A 231 -28.58 0.68 -4.08
N ILE A 232 -28.20 -0.14 -3.11
CA ILE A 232 -28.43 -1.59 -3.12
C ILE A 232 -29.32 -2.00 -1.94
N SER A 233 -29.90 -3.19 -2.03
CA SER A 233 -30.40 -3.92 -0.87
C SER A 233 -29.50 -5.12 -0.70
N ASP A 234 -29.02 -5.34 0.52
CA ASP A 234 -28.16 -6.48 0.78
C ASP A 234 -28.97 -7.79 0.88
N SER A 235 -28.32 -8.91 0.57
CA SER A 235 -28.89 -10.26 0.67
C SER A 235 -27.86 -11.26 1.21
N ALA A 236 -27.04 -10.85 2.17
CA ALA A 236 -25.98 -11.66 2.73
C ALA A 236 -26.52 -12.91 3.40
N TYR A 237 -25.71 -13.96 3.38
CA TYR A 237 -26.02 -15.22 4.03
C TYR A 237 -24.75 -15.87 4.56
N VAL A 238 -24.91 -16.85 5.44
CA VAL A 238 -23.77 -17.56 6.05
C VAL A 238 -23.73 -19.04 5.66
N ARG A 239 -22.55 -19.64 5.80
CA ARG A 239 -22.31 -21.10 5.73
C ARG A 239 -21.37 -21.54 6.85
N GLY A 240 -21.46 -22.80 7.23
CA GLY A 240 -20.64 -23.38 8.30
C GLY A 240 -21.27 -23.23 9.68
N ASP A 241 -20.45 -23.23 10.72
CA ASP A 241 -20.88 -23.29 12.12
C ASP A 241 -21.12 -21.89 12.71
N VAL A 242 -21.88 -21.08 11.98
CA VAL A 242 -22.21 -19.70 12.34
C VAL A 242 -23.66 -19.39 11.97
N VAL A 243 -24.27 -18.46 12.70
CA VAL A 243 -25.62 -17.96 12.47
C VAL A 243 -25.58 -16.45 12.24
N LEU A 244 -26.31 -15.99 11.22
CA LEU A 244 -26.52 -14.56 10.95
C LEU A 244 -27.77 -14.09 11.69
N ASN A 245 -27.59 -13.18 12.64
CA ASN A 245 -28.69 -12.55 13.36
C ASN A 245 -29.28 -11.42 12.50
N VAL A 246 -30.37 -11.74 11.79
CA VAL A 246 -31.04 -10.83 10.86
C VAL A 246 -31.67 -9.63 11.58
N ASP A 247 -32.07 -9.82 12.84
CA ASP A 247 -32.76 -8.79 13.61
C ASP A 247 -31.81 -7.68 14.06
N GLU A 248 -30.56 -8.01 14.37
CA GLU A 248 -29.54 -7.05 14.82
C GLU A 248 -28.63 -6.55 13.69
N SER A 249 -28.60 -7.24 12.53
CA SER A 249 -27.80 -6.83 11.37
C SER A 249 -28.41 -5.62 10.67
N THR A 250 -27.71 -4.48 10.70
CA THR A 250 -28.19 -3.22 10.12
C THR A 250 -28.20 -3.22 8.59
N CYS A 251 -27.29 -3.97 7.95
CA CYS A 251 -27.28 -4.10 6.48
C CYS A 251 -28.57 -4.71 5.91
N LEU A 252 -29.33 -5.45 6.73
CA LEU A 252 -30.55 -6.13 6.29
C LEU A 252 -31.83 -5.31 6.56
N LYS A 253 -31.69 -4.03 6.96
CA LYS A 253 -32.82 -3.19 7.38
C LYS A 253 -33.34 -2.22 6.32
N GLY A 254 -32.68 -2.13 5.17
CA GLY A 254 -33.12 -1.21 4.13
C GLY A 254 -32.10 -0.99 3.02
N PRO A 255 -32.37 0.00 2.16
CA PRO A 255 -31.45 0.39 1.11
C PRO A 255 -30.16 0.95 1.71
N ILE A 256 -29.02 0.59 1.10
CA ILE A 256 -27.68 1.03 1.49
C ILE A 256 -27.11 1.88 0.37
N LYS A 257 -26.73 3.11 0.70
CA LYS A 257 -26.20 4.11 -0.25
C LYS A 257 -24.69 3.94 -0.47
N PRO A 258 -24.13 4.55 -1.53
CA PRO A 258 -22.68 4.62 -1.69
C PRO A 258 -22.01 5.23 -0.46
N PHE A 259 -20.86 4.65 -0.07
CA PHE A 259 -20.08 4.95 1.14
C PHE A 259 -20.78 4.75 2.49
N GLU A 260 -22.04 4.29 2.49
CA GLU A 260 -22.74 3.94 3.72
C GLU A 260 -22.12 2.71 4.38
N ARG A 261 -21.95 2.79 5.70
CA ARG A 261 -21.48 1.70 6.55
C ARG A 261 -22.67 1.01 7.20
N CYS A 262 -22.59 -0.31 7.29
CA CYS A 262 -23.57 -1.12 7.99
C CYS A 262 -22.89 -2.35 8.59
N THR A 263 -23.64 -3.10 9.39
CA THR A 263 -23.12 -4.19 10.20
C THR A 263 -23.90 -5.48 10.00
N TYR A 264 -23.16 -6.59 10.12
CA TYR A 264 -23.71 -7.93 10.32
C TYR A 264 -23.39 -8.40 11.73
N VAL A 265 -24.37 -9.03 12.37
CA VAL A 265 -24.20 -9.66 13.67
C VAL A 265 -24.15 -11.17 13.47
N ILE A 266 -23.01 -11.76 13.84
CA ILE A 266 -22.72 -13.18 13.65
C ILE A 266 -22.54 -13.85 15.00
N GLU A 267 -23.16 -15.01 15.16
CA GLU A 267 -23.08 -15.85 16.35
C GLU A 267 -22.37 -17.17 15.97
N ASN A 268 -21.28 -17.50 16.66
CA ASN A 268 -20.57 -18.77 16.43
C ASN A 268 -21.27 -19.92 17.16
N THR A 269 -21.61 -21.00 16.45
CA THR A 269 -22.30 -22.17 17.01
C THR A 269 -21.41 -23.38 17.23
N GLY A 270 -20.09 -23.28 17.00
CA GLY A 270 -19.15 -24.34 17.36
C GLY A 270 -17.90 -24.49 16.51
N GLY A 271 -17.65 -23.65 15.51
CA GLY A 271 -16.56 -23.85 14.56
C GLY A 271 -16.23 -22.64 13.68
N SER A 272 -15.84 -22.92 12.44
CA SER A 272 -15.55 -21.89 11.43
C SER A 272 -16.71 -21.74 10.47
N GLY A 273 -16.76 -20.60 9.79
CA GLY A 273 -17.82 -20.31 8.83
C GLY A 273 -17.41 -19.28 7.80
N GLU A 274 -18.38 -18.89 7.02
CA GLU A 274 -18.22 -17.90 5.96
C GLU A 274 -19.45 -17.00 5.95
N LEU A 275 -19.22 -15.68 5.88
CA LEU A 275 -20.26 -14.69 5.57
C LEU A 275 -20.11 -14.26 4.12
N TYR A 276 -21.13 -14.52 3.31
CA TYR A 276 -21.20 -14.14 1.91
C TYR A 276 -21.97 -12.82 1.80
N LEU A 277 -21.27 -11.76 1.41
CA LEU A 277 -21.88 -10.45 1.07
C LEU A 277 -22.40 -10.46 -0.37
N SER A 278 -21.81 -11.29 -1.22
CA SER A 278 -22.27 -11.61 -2.57
C SER A 278 -21.77 -13.00 -2.97
N ARG A 279 -21.97 -13.40 -4.24
CA ARG A 279 -21.44 -14.68 -4.75
C ARG A 279 -19.91 -14.75 -4.74
N THR A 280 -19.26 -13.59 -4.81
CA THR A 280 -17.80 -13.50 -4.93
C THR A 280 -17.16 -12.80 -3.74
N GLU A 281 -17.93 -12.16 -2.87
CA GLU A 281 -17.42 -11.42 -1.72
C GLU A 281 -17.74 -12.18 -0.44
N VAL A 282 -16.70 -12.72 0.16
CA VAL A 282 -16.79 -13.66 1.29
C VAL A 282 -15.84 -13.21 2.38
N ILE A 283 -16.32 -13.23 3.63
CA ILE A 283 -15.54 -13.09 4.85
C ILE A 283 -15.36 -14.48 5.45
N ARG A 284 -14.11 -14.88 5.64
CA ARG A 284 -13.77 -16.10 6.38
C ARG A 284 -13.92 -15.84 7.88
N LEU A 285 -14.66 -16.71 8.58
CA LEU A 285 -14.94 -16.58 9.99
C LEU A 285 -14.22 -17.67 10.76
N THR A 286 -13.30 -17.28 11.65
CA THR A 286 -12.51 -18.20 12.47
C THR A 286 -12.90 -18.08 13.92
N LYS A 287 -12.76 -19.17 14.69
CA LYS A 287 -12.99 -19.12 16.14
C LYS A 287 -11.79 -18.46 16.83
N GLY A 288 -12.02 -17.70 17.90
CA GLY A 288 -10.97 -17.02 18.68
C GLY A 288 -9.83 -17.92 19.16
N ASP A 289 -10.10 -19.20 19.41
CA ASP A 289 -9.10 -20.18 19.86
C ASP A 289 -8.24 -20.75 18.71
N ASP A 290 -8.71 -20.67 17.45
CA ASP A 290 -8.06 -21.29 16.28
C ASP A 290 -6.92 -20.43 15.70
N VAL A 291 -6.80 -19.17 16.13
CA VAL A 291 -5.70 -18.27 15.72
C VAL A 291 -4.36 -18.76 16.28
N ASN A 292 -4.36 -19.43 17.44
CA ASN A 292 -3.14 -20.01 18.03
C ASN A 292 -2.68 -21.32 17.35
N ASN A 293 -3.55 -21.98 16.57
CA ASN A 293 -3.22 -23.23 15.86
C ASN A 293 -3.15 -23.08 14.34
N SER A 294 -3.63 -21.98 13.76
CA SER A 294 -3.50 -21.70 12.32
C SER A 294 -2.22 -20.95 11.95
N SER A 295 -1.42 -20.53 12.95
CA SER A 295 -0.06 -20.01 12.73
C SER A 295 1.03 -21.09 12.80
N GLY A 296 0.68 -22.38 12.72
CA GLY A 296 1.64 -23.48 12.89
C GLY A 296 1.27 -24.79 12.17
N ASN A 297 1.46 -24.83 10.84
CA ASN A 297 1.88 -25.99 10.01
C ASN A 297 1.72 -25.59 8.53
N ASN A 298 2.73 -25.12 7.80
CA ASN A 298 4.00 -25.78 7.48
C ASN A 298 5.10 -24.74 7.22
N THR A 299 5.80 -24.27 8.25
CA THR A 299 7.09 -23.59 8.09
C THR A 299 8.06 -24.03 9.17
N ASN A 300 8.31 -25.33 9.25
CA ASN A 300 9.59 -25.82 9.75
C ASN A 300 10.30 -26.50 8.57
N ASP A 301 11.50 -26.00 8.28
CA ASP A 301 12.44 -26.43 7.23
C ASP A 301 12.22 -25.92 5.79
N ILE A 302 12.25 -24.60 5.60
CA ILE A 302 13.03 -24.04 4.48
C ILE A 302 13.89 -22.89 5.01
N LYS A 303 15.03 -23.26 5.62
CA LYS A 303 16.21 -22.38 5.56
C LYS A 303 16.48 -22.17 4.06
N PRO A 304 16.60 -20.93 3.54
CA PRO A 304 16.88 -20.73 2.13
C PRO A 304 18.14 -21.50 1.77
N LYS A 305 17.98 -22.54 0.93
CA LYS A 305 19.12 -23.19 0.29
C LYS A 305 19.79 -22.09 -0.55
N PRO A 306 21.08 -21.80 -0.37
CA PRO A 306 21.79 -20.92 -1.29
C PRO A 306 21.53 -21.41 -2.71
N LEU A 307 21.12 -20.50 -3.59
CA LEU A 307 20.93 -20.78 -5.01
C LEU A 307 22.15 -21.57 -5.53
N PRO A 308 21.95 -22.74 -6.17
CA PRO A 308 23.06 -23.48 -6.73
C PRO A 308 23.63 -22.67 -7.90
N ILE A 309 24.92 -22.37 -7.80
CA ILE A 309 25.73 -21.93 -8.94
C ILE A 309 25.69 -23.10 -9.94
N THR A 310 24.95 -22.94 -11.03
CA THR A 310 24.98 -23.88 -12.14
C THR A 310 26.30 -23.71 -12.88
N ASN A 311 27.28 -24.53 -12.53
CA ASN A 311 28.42 -24.80 -13.39
C ASN A 311 27.89 -25.63 -14.57
N ASN A 312 27.86 -25.05 -15.76
CA ASN A 312 27.63 -25.79 -16.98
C ASN A 312 28.95 -26.51 -17.34
N PRO A 313 29.04 -27.86 -17.29
CA PRO A 313 30.21 -28.58 -17.71
C PRO A 313 29.98 -29.00 -19.16
N ASP A 314 30.45 -28.19 -20.10
CA ASP A 314 30.84 -28.61 -21.46
C ASP A 314 31.48 -27.44 -22.17
N ALA A 315 32.71 -27.14 -21.74
CA ALA A 315 33.72 -26.48 -22.57
C ALA A 315 35.09 -26.87 -22.03
N GLU A 316 35.67 -27.83 -22.74
CA GLU A 316 37.00 -28.42 -22.68
C GLU A 316 38.11 -27.52 -22.11
N GLN A 317 38.91 -28.10 -21.21
CA GLN A 317 40.10 -27.49 -20.64
C GLN A 317 41.25 -27.38 -21.65
N VAL A 318 41.89 -26.22 -21.70
CA VAL A 318 43.32 -26.12 -22.05
C VAL A 318 44.05 -25.29 -20.99
N HIS A 319 44.98 -25.96 -20.31
CA HIS A 319 45.88 -25.42 -19.29
C HIS A 319 46.87 -24.38 -19.87
N GLY A 320 47.19 -23.34 -19.09
CA GLY A 320 48.36 -22.50 -19.33
C GLY A 320 48.61 -21.45 -18.26
N LYS A 321 49.46 -21.76 -17.27
CA LYS A 321 50.15 -20.76 -16.42
C LYS A 321 51.08 -19.92 -17.31
N SER A 322 51.07 -18.59 -17.18
CA SER A 322 52.30 -17.75 -17.18
C SER A 322 51.94 -16.28 -17.00
N GLY A 323 52.76 -15.57 -16.24
CA GLY A 323 52.64 -14.14 -15.96
C GLY A 323 52.95 -13.24 -17.15
N GLY A 324 52.60 -11.96 -16.98
CA GLY A 324 52.86 -10.88 -17.92
C GLY A 324 52.79 -9.53 -17.21
N SER A 325 53.95 -8.88 -17.18
CA SER A 325 54.29 -7.51 -16.77
C SER A 325 53.39 -6.42 -17.34
N ILE A 326 53.00 -5.45 -16.50
CA ILE A 326 52.34 -4.21 -16.91
C ILE A 326 53.41 -3.23 -17.39
N GLY A 327 53.34 -2.85 -18.66
CA GLY A 327 54.29 -1.98 -19.32
C GLY A 327 54.21 -0.53 -18.82
N LEU A 328 55.40 0.06 -18.65
CA LEU A 328 55.70 1.43 -18.20
C LEU A 328 55.30 2.54 -19.21
N ALA A 329 54.29 2.31 -20.06
CA ALA A 329 53.92 3.21 -21.16
C ALA A 329 52.54 3.89 -21.01
N SER A 330 51.71 3.48 -20.04
CA SER A 330 50.38 4.05 -19.81
C SER A 330 50.33 5.11 -18.70
N LEU A 331 51.46 5.42 -18.06
CA LEU A 331 51.57 6.44 -17.00
C LEU A 331 52.08 7.82 -17.47
N LEU A 332 52.36 7.99 -18.77
CA LEU A 332 52.85 9.26 -19.35
C LEU A 332 51.79 10.06 -20.13
N LEU A 333 50.55 9.57 -20.24
CA LEU A 333 49.46 10.32 -20.90
C LEU A 333 48.64 11.22 -19.96
N MET A 334 48.89 11.20 -18.64
CA MET A 334 48.16 12.01 -17.64
C MET A 334 48.99 13.14 -17.00
N LEU A 335 50.04 13.63 -17.69
CA LEU A 335 50.84 14.79 -17.26
C LEU A 335 50.93 15.91 -18.33
N GLY A 336 50.29 15.76 -19.48
CA GLY A 336 50.41 16.68 -20.63
C GLY A 336 49.34 17.79 -20.74
N LEU A 337 48.27 17.78 -19.94
CA LEU A 337 47.14 18.72 -20.10
C LEU A 337 47.09 19.89 -19.09
N SER A 338 48.08 20.00 -18.18
CA SER A 338 48.16 21.13 -17.22
C SER A 338 49.08 22.28 -17.63
N LEU A 339 49.62 22.29 -18.86
CA LEU A 339 50.47 23.39 -19.37
C LEU A 339 49.88 24.20 -20.54
N ILE A 340 48.63 23.96 -20.95
CA ILE A 340 47.94 24.73 -22.00
C ILE A 340 46.80 25.58 -21.41
N ARG A 341 47.04 26.21 -20.25
CA ARG A 341 46.14 27.26 -19.71
C ARG A 341 46.85 28.52 -19.22
N LYS A 342 48.14 28.69 -19.55
CA LYS A 342 48.90 29.93 -19.36
C LYS A 342 49.45 30.45 -20.69
N ARG A 343 48.54 30.84 -21.58
CA ARG A 343 48.79 31.76 -22.69
C ARG A 343 47.44 32.07 -23.34
N PHE A 344 46.71 33.01 -22.78
CA PHE A 344 45.69 33.87 -23.41
C PHE A 344 45.01 34.69 -22.30
N SER A 345 45.70 35.75 -21.84
CA SER A 345 45.10 37.07 -21.59
C SER A 345 46.24 38.05 -21.35
N THR A 346 46.41 38.97 -22.30
CA THR A 346 46.94 40.31 -22.06
C THR A 346 46.01 41.10 -21.15
#